data_AF-A0A7J7SNQ8-F1
#
_entry.id   AF-A0A7J7SNQ8-F1
#
_cell.length_a   1.000
_cell.length_b   1.000
_cell.length_c   1.000
_cell.angle_alpha   90.00
_cell.angle_beta   90.00
_cell.angle_gamma   90.00
#
_symmetry.space_group_name_H-M   'P 1'
#
loop_
_entity.id
_entity.type
_entity.pdbx_description
1 polymer ?
#
loop_
_entity_poly.entity_id
_entity_poly.type
_entity_poly.pdbx_seq_one_letter_code
_entity_poly.pdbx_strand_id
1 'polypeptide(L)'
;MESAGEAGPAGAPWEPASKNDKERSKRQSRREWRKVKAKALQLIHNMDLRTMTQSLVTLAEDNMAFFSSQGPGETARRLSSVFAGVREQALGLEPALGRLLGVAHLFDLDAETPANGYRSLVHTARCCMAHLLHKSRYVASNRRSIFFRTSHNLAELEAYLAALTQLRALTYYAQRLLATNRPGGLFFEGDEGLTSDFLREYVTLHKGCFYGRCLGFQAFSPLLTPNHAHGDTAHLGTKREAARRPSNSQEK
;
A
#
# COMPACT_ATOMS: atom_id res chain seq x y z
N MET A 1 -26.37 -64.41 -46.49
CA MET A 1 -26.85 -63.04 -46.73
C MET A 1 -26.73 -62.28 -45.42
N GLU A 2 -25.84 -61.27 -45.40
CA GLU A 2 -25.99 -59.92 -44.82
C GLU A 2 -26.75 -59.70 -43.49
N SER A 3 -26.38 -58.79 -42.60
CA SER A 3 -25.26 -57.83 -42.52
C SER A 3 -25.21 -57.22 -41.11
N ALA A 4 -23.99 -56.81 -40.75
CA ALA A 4 -23.48 -55.89 -39.74
C ALA A 4 -24.40 -55.07 -38.81
N GLY A 5 -23.90 -54.86 -37.58
CA GLY A 5 -23.63 -53.49 -37.11
C GLY A 5 -24.16 -53.12 -35.73
N GLU A 6 -23.38 -53.38 -34.66
CA GLU A 6 -23.51 -52.69 -33.37
C GLU A 6 -23.06 -51.22 -33.50
N ALA A 7 -23.85 -50.29 -32.96
CA ALA A 7 -23.42 -48.94 -32.63
C ALA A 7 -24.19 -48.41 -31.41
N GLY A 8 -23.51 -48.31 -30.26
CA GLY A 8 -24.03 -47.66 -29.06
C GLY A 8 -24.12 -46.14 -29.21
N PRO A 9 -24.95 -45.45 -28.41
CA PRO A 9 -25.08 -44.00 -28.49
C PRO A 9 -23.81 -43.34 -27.94
N ALA A 10 -23.20 -42.52 -28.80
CA ALA A 10 -22.01 -41.74 -28.52
C ALA A 10 -22.21 -40.81 -27.32
N GLY A 11 -21.31 -40.93 -26.33
CA GLY A 11 -21.18 -39.98 -25.24
C GLY A 11 -20.82 -38.59 -25.79
N ALA A 12 -21.54 -37.58 -25.33
CA ALA A 12 -21.20 -36.19 -25.58
C ALA A 12 -19.77 -35.89 -25.03
N PRO A 13 -18.91 -35.18 -25.79
CA PRO A 13 -17.60 -34.78 -25.29
C PRO A 13 -17.76 -33.79 -24.13
N TRP A 14 -17.31 -34.18 -22.94
CA TRP A 14 -17.00 -33.24 -21.87
C TRP A 14 -15.76 -32.48 -22.29
N GLU A 15 -15.92 -31.32 -22.93
CA GLU A 15 -14.78 -30.44 -23.21
C GLU A 15 -14.24 -29.88 -21.89
N PRO A 16 -12.96 -30.09 -21.54
CA PRO A 16 -12.36 -29.47 -20.38
C PRO A 16 -12.21 -27.98 -20.67
N ALA A 17 -12.95 -27.13 -19.93
CA ALA A 17 -12.83 -25.67 -19.99
C ALA A 17 -11.37 -25.24 -20.14
N SER A 18 -11.07 -24.66 -21.30
CA SER A 18 -9.71 -24.45 -21.79
C SER A 18 -8.89 -23.67 -20.77
N LYS A 19 -7.63 -24.09 -20.59
CA LYS A 19 -6.63 -23.44 -19.72
C LYS A 19 -6.55 -21.92 -19.98
N ASN A 20 -6.84 -21.51 -21.22
CA ASN A 20 -6.92 -20.12 -21.67
C ASN A 20 -8.08 -19.35 -21.04
N ASP A 21 -9.24 -19.96 -20.82
CA ASP A 21 -10.41 -19.31 -20.23
C ASP A 21 -10.21 -19.02 -18.74
N LYS A 22 -9.59 -19.97 -18.02
CA LYS A 22 -9.19 -19.79 -16.62
C LYS A 22 -8.16 -18.69 -16.46
N GLU A 23 -7.21 -18.58 -17.39
CA GLU A 23 -6.18 -17.55 -17.34
C GLU A 23 -6.74 -16.16 -17.70
N ARG A 24 -7.65 -16.10 -18.68
CA ARG A 24 -8.38 -14.88 -19.06
C ARG A 24 -9.23 -14.36 -17.91
N SER A 25 -9.97 -15.24 -17.23
CA SER A 25 -10.77 -14.91 -16.04
C SER A 25 -9.90 -14.37 -14.88
N LYS A 26 -8.74 -15.01 -14.61
CA LYS A 26 -7.77 -14.52 -13.61
C LYS A 26 -7.21 -13.14 -13.97
N ARG A 27 -6.86 -12.90 -15.23
CA ARG A 27 -6.36 -11.60 -15.71
C ARG A 27 -7.43 -10.52 -15.60
N GLN A 28 -8.68 -10.86 -15.90
CA GLN A 28 -9.82 -9.95 -15.81
C GLN A 28 -10.13 -9.59 -14.36
N SER A 29 -10.18 -10.57 -13.45
CA SER A 29 -10.32 -10.35 -12.01
C SER A 29 -9.21 -9.45 -11.44
N ARG A 30 -7.95 -9.66 -11.86
CA ARG A 30 -6.81 -8.81 -11.45
C ARG A 30 -6.93 -7.38 -11.99
N ARG A 31 -7.41 -7.20 -13.23
CA ARG A 31 -7.63 -5.87 -13.82
C ARG A 31 -8.76 -5.12 -13.13
N GLU A 32 -9.86 -5.78 -12.84
CA GLU A 32 -10.97 -5.20 -12.09
C GLU A 32 -10.56 -4.85 -10.66
N TRP A 33 -9.81 -5.71 -9.98
CA TRP A 33 -9.19 -5.38 -8.69
C TRP A 33 -8.28 -4.15 -8.76
N ARG A 34 -7.45 -4.03 -9.80
CA ARG A 34 -6.58 -2.85 -10.00
C ARG A 34 -7.38 -1.57 -10.24
N LYS A 35 -8.46 -1.63 -11.03
CA LYS A 35 -9.35 -0.48 -11.28
C LYS A 35 -10.11 -0.07 -10.02
N VAL A 36 -10.65 -1.04 -9.28
CA VAL A 36 -11.32 -0.79 -7.99
C VAL A 36 -10.34 -0.21 -6.98
N LYS A 37 -9.11 -0.73 -6.93
CA LYS A 37 -8.01 -0.20 -6.11
C LYS A 37 -7.66 1.24 -6.51
N ALA A 38 -7.55 1.54 -7.80
CA ALA A 38 -7.24 2.87 -8.29
C ALA A 38 -8.36 3.88 -8.01
N LYS A 39 -9.63 3.53 -8.29
CA LYS A 39 -10.79 4.36 -7.94
C LYS A 39 -10.93 4.57 -6.44
N ALA A 40 -10.69 3.52 -5.65
CA ALA A 40 -10.65 3.64 -4.20
C ALA A 40 -9.55 4.62 -3.81
N LEU A 41 -8.31 4.45 -4.28
CA LEU A 41 -7.18 5.35 -3.99
C LEU A 41 -7.49 6.81 -4.35
N GLN A 42 -8.21 7.05 -5.45
CA GLN A 42 -8.64 8.38 -5.88
C GLN A 42 -9.70 9.00 -4.93
N LEU A 43 -10.70 8.22 -4.51
CA LEU A 43 -11.67 8.64 -3.49
C LEU A 43 -11.03 8.86 -2.12
N ILE A 44 -9.99 8.08 -1.81
CA ILE A 44 -9.20 8.16 -0.58
C ILE A 44 -8.32 9.41 -0.53
N HIS A 45 -7.84 9.87 -1.69
CA HIS A 45 -7.07 11.11 -1.80
C HIS A 45 -7.91 12.34 -1.43
N ASN A 46 -9.23 12.31 -1.73
CA ASN A 46 -10.17 13.40 -1.47
C ASN A 46 -10.88 13.30 -0.11
N MET A 47 -10.91 12.12 0.53
CA MET A 47 -11.57 11.95 1.83
C MET A 47 -10.68 12.47 2.96
N ASP A 48 -11.22 13.37 3.77
CA ASP A 48 -10.52 13.87 4.96
C ASP A 48 -10.17 12.73 5.94
N LEU A 49 -9.05 12.87 6.65
CA LEU A 49 -8.54 11.85 7.57
C LEU A 49 -9.55 11.52 8.66
N ARG A 50 -10.26 12.53 9.17
CA ARG A 50 -11.25 12.36 10.23
C ARG A 50 -12.43 11.53 9.75
N THR A 51 -12.98 11.86 8.58
CA THR A 51 -14.10 11.13 7.97
C THR A 51 -13.73 9.68 7.65
N MET A 52 -12.50 9.44 7.17
CA MET A 52 -11.98 8.10 6.93
C MET A 52 -11.92 7.27 8.21
N THR A 53 -11.41 7.88 9.28
CA THR A 53 -11.26 7.24 10.60
C THR A 53 -12.62 6.89 11.17
N GLN A 54 -13.57 7.84 11.17
CA GLN A 54 -14.93 7.61 11.65
C GLN A 54 -15.61 6.47 10.89
N SER A 55 -15.54 6.50 9.55
CA SER A 55 -16.11 5.43 8.72
C SER A 55 -15.52 4.06 9.04
N LEU A 56 -14.20 3.99 9.24
CA LEU A 56 -13.50 2.75 9.55
C LEU A 56 -13.88 2.23 10.94
N VAL A 57 -13.96 3.12 11.93
CA VAL A 57 -14.38 2.79 13.30
C VAL A 57 -15.80 2.23 13.31
N THR A 58 -16.76 2.91 12.67
CA THR A 58 -18.15 2.44 12.60
C THR A 58 -18.27 1.06 11.95
N LEU A 59 -17.54 0.83 10.85
CA LEU A 59 -17.54 -0.48 10.19
C LEU A 59 -16.82 -1.56 10.99
N ALA A 60 -15.78 -1.20 11.75
CA ALA A 60 -15.12 -2.13 12.65
C ALA A 60 -16.07 -2.55 13.77
N GLU A 61 -16.77 -1.60 14.40
CA GLU A 61 -17.74 -1.86 15.46
C GLU A 61 -18.92 -2.73 14.98
N ASP A 62 -19.50 -2.44 13.82
CA ASP A 62 -20.56 -3.27 13.23
C ASP A 62 -20.08 -4.71 12.95
N ASN A 63 -18.87 -4.88 12.41
CA ASN A 63 -18.30 -6.19 12.17
C ASN A 63 -17.97 -6.92 13.49
N MET A 64 -17.45 -6.23 14.49
CA MET A 64 -17.22 -6.79 15.83
C MET A 64 -18.52 -7.33 16.43
N ALA A 65 -19.59 -6.53 16.41
CA ALA A 65 -20.89 -6.92 16.94
C ALA A 65 -21.42 -8.17 16.24
N PHE A 66 -21.33 -8.22 14.90
CA PHE A 66 -21.74 -9.39 14.13
C PHE A 66 -20.94 -10.64 14.47
N PHE A 67 -19.60 -10.59 14.51
CA PHE A 67 -18.80 -11.78 14.77
C PHE A 67 -18.87 -12.24 16.23
N SER A 68 -19.10 -11.31 17.16
CA SER A 68 -19.31 -11.64 18.57
C SER A 68 -20.65 -12.37 18.80
N SER A 69 -21.65 -12.14 17.94
CA SER A 69 -22.95 -12.81 18.04
C SER A 69 -23.01 -14.20 17.38
N GLN A 70 -21.95 -14.67 16.71
CA GLN A 70 -21.92 -15.96 15.98
C GLN A 70 -21.59 -17.18 16.88
N GLY A 71 -21.35 -16.98 18.19
CA GLY A 71 -21.01 -18.06 19.12
C GLY A 71 -19.50 -18.34 19.25
N PRO A 72 -19.08 -19.41 19.97
CA PRO A 72 -17.71 -19.60 20.46
C PRO A 72 -16.64 -20.03 19.43
N GLY A 73 -16.85 -19.76 18.13
CA GLY A 73 -15.90 -20.14 17.08
C GLY A 73 -14.58 -19.35 17.13
N GLU A 74 -13.44 -20.05 17.07
CA GLU A 74 -12.09 -19.44 17.06
C GLU A 74 -11.95 -18.35 15.99
N THR A 75 -12.38 -18.64 14.77
CA THR A 75 -12.32 -17.68 13.65
C THR A 75 -13.16 -16.43 13.89
N ALA A 76 -14.34 -16.58 14.51
CA ALA A 76 -15.23 -15.46 14.83
C ALA A 76 -14.62 -14.59 15.94
N ARG A 77 -14.04 -15.22 16.98
CA ARG A 77 -13.29 -14.51 18.03
C ARG A 77 -12.11 -13.73 17.46
N ARG A 78 -11.31 -14.34 16.60
CA ARG A 78 -10.17 -13.67 15.95
C ARG A 78 -10.63 -12.51 15.08
N LEU A 79 -11.70 -12.66 14.29
CA LEU A 79 -12.25 -11.55 13.52
C LEU A 79 -12.71 -10.40 14.43
N SER A 80 -13.44 -10.70 15.50
CA SER A 80 -13.85 -9.69 16.47
C SER A 80 -12.64 -8.96 17.08
N SER A 81 -11.63 -9.71 17.52
CA SER A 81 -10.37 -9.14 18.05
C SER A 81 -9.64 -8.27 17.04
N VAL A 82 -9.61 -8.67 15.76
CA VAL A 82 -8.92 -7.90 14.72
C VAL A 82 -9.65 -6.60 14.43
N PHE A 83 -10.97 -6.60 14.37
CA PHE A 83 -11.72 -5.35 14.21
C PHE A 83 -11.60 -4.45 15.45
N ALA A 84 -11.55 -5.02 16.65
CA ALA A 84 -11.27 -4.26 17.88
C ALA A 84 -9.91 -3.57 17.81
N GLY A 85 -8.87 -4.30 17.38
CA GLY A 85 -7.54 -3.74 17.15
C GLY A 85 -7.56 -2.65 16.07
N VAL A 86 -8.24 -2.87 14.94
CA VAL A 86 -8.34 -1.88 13.86
C VAL A 86 -8.98 -0.58 14.35
N ARG A 87 -10.06 -0.68 15.14
CA ARG A 87 -10.72 0.47 15.78
C ARG A 87 -9.75 1.23 16.68
N GLU A 88 -9.09 0.52 17.59
CA GLU A 88 -8.16 1.12 18.55
C GLU A 88 -6.99 1.83 17.85
N GLN A 89 -6.37 1.14 16.88
CA GLN A 89 -5.24 1.70 16.14
C GLN A 89 -5.65 2.89 15.26
N ALA A 90 -6.83 2.85 14.63
CA ALA A 90 -7.34 3.96 13.83
C ALA A 90 -7.57 5.23 14.69
N LEU A 91 -8.23 5.08 15.85
CA LEU A 91 -8.47 6.19 16.79
C LEU A 91 -7.16 6.75 17.36
N GLY A 92 -6.20 5.89 17.68
CA GLY A 92 -4.90 6.33 18.21
C GLY A 92 -4.00 6.99 17.17
N LEU A 93 -4.15 6.63 15.90
CA LEU A 93 -3.29 7.10 14.81
C LEU A 93 -3.76 8.44 14.22
N GLU A 94 -5.07 8.64 14.08
CA GLU A 94 -5.68 9.84 13.48
C GLU A 94 -5.11 11.16 14.03
N PRO A 95 -5.15 11.44 15.34
CA PRO A 95 -4.67 12.72 15.86
C PRO A 95 -3.16 12.88 15.68
N ALA A 96 -2.44 11.76 15.64
CA ALA A 96 -1.00 11.79 15.49
C ALA A 96 -0.58 12.13 14.05
N LEU A 97 -1.29 11.59 13.05
CA LEU A 97 -1.13 11.97 11.65
C LEU A 97 -1.58 13.41 11.38
N GLY A 98 -2.66 13.86 12.02
CA GLY A 98 -3.14 15.24 11.92
C GLY A 98 -2.07 16.25 12.37
N ARG A 99 -1.42 16.00 13.52
CA ARG A 99 -0.28 16.82 13.98
C ARG A 99 0.89 16.80 13.01
N LEU A 100 1.26 15.63 12.48
CA LEU A 100 2.34 15.52 11.50
C LEU A 100 2.03 16.31 10.22
N LEU A 101 0.81 16.22 9.69
CA LEU A 101 0.39 17.00 8.52
C LEU A 101 0.53 18.50 8.74
N GLY A 102 0.19 18.98 9.95
CA GLY A 102 0.27 20.38 10.31
C GLY A 102 1.70 20.95 10.27
N VAL A 103 2.72 20.12 10.50
CA VAL A 103 4.13 20.58 10.57
C VAL A 103 5.01 20.05 9.44
N ALA A 104 4.54 19.08 8.64
CA ALA A 104 5.34 18.43 7.62
C ALA A 104 5.92 19.40 6.57
N HIS A 105 5.23 20.50 6.30
CA HIS A 105 5.67 21.51 5.33
C HIS A 105 6.97 22.23 5.75
N LEU A 106 7.28 22.28 7.05
CA LEU A 106 8.51 22.89 7.58
C LEU A 106 9.78 22.07 7.26
N PHE A 107 9.59 20.84 6.78
CA PHE A 107 10.67 19.89 6.48
C PHE A 107 10.70 19.52 4.99
N ASP A 108 9.95 20.23 4.15
CA ASP A 108 10.04 20.10 2.70
C ASP A 108 11.37 20.65 2.19
N LEU A 109 11.84 20.11 1.06
CA LEU A 109 13.09 20.55 0.44
C LEU A 109 13.02 22.03 0.04
N ASP A 110 11.89 22.41 -0.56
CA ASP A 110 11.52 23.78 -0.92
C ASP A 110 10.00 23.86 -1.17
N ALA A 111 9.48 25.06 -1.40
CA ALA A 111 8.03 25.30 -1.56
C ALA A 111 7.43 24.59 -2.80
N GLU A 112 8.23 24.34 -3.84
CA GLU A 112 7.82 23.67 -5.08
C GLU A 112 8.07 22.15 -5.03
N THR A 113 8.88 21.68 -4.07
CA THR A 113 9.25 20.27 -3.90
C THR A 113 8.81 19.72 -2.53
N PRO A 114 7.53 19.33 -2.36
CA PRO A 114 7.00 18.79 -1.10
C PRO A 114 7.44 17.33 -0.89
N ALA A 115 8.72 17.12 -0.62
CA ALA A 115 9.35 15.81 -0.51
C ALA A 115 10.04 15.63 0.83
N ASN A 116 9.38 14.98 1.79
CA ASN A 116 10.00 14.58 3.05
C ASN A 116 9.41 13.27 3.62
N GLY A 117 10.16 12.68 4.57
CA GLY A 117 9.79 11.41 5.20
C GLY A 117 8.49 11.45 5.99
N TYR A 118 8.10 12.60 6.58
CA TYR A 118 6.83 12.75 7.29
C TYR A 118 5.64 12.72 6.32
N ARG A 119 5.73 13.37 5.16
CA ARG A 119 4.70 13.30 4.11
C ARG A 119 4.53 11.87 3.61
N SER A 120 5.63 11.16 3.36
CA SER A 120 5.60 9.75 2.96
C SER A 120 5.00 8.84 4.04
N LEU A 121 5.34 9.07 5.31
CA LEU A 121 4.76 8.33 6.44
C LEU A 121 3.26 8.54 6.55
N VAL A 122 2.79 9.79 6.50
CA VAL A 122 1.35 10.10 6.54
C VAL A 122 0.63 9.46 5.36
N HIS A 123 1.17 9.61 4.16
CA HIS A 123 0.58 9.02 2.96
C HIS A 123 0.44 7.50 3.10
N THR A 124 1.49 6.83 3.57
CA THR A 124 1.52 5.38 3.80
C THR A 124 0.48 4.95 4.83
N ALA A 125 0.37 5.67 5.94
CA ALA A 125 -0.64 5.43 6.97
C ALA A 125 -2.07 5.59 6.45
N ARG A 126 -2.34 6.64 5.67
CA ARG A 126 -3.64 6.84 5.01
C ARG A 126 -3.97 5.70 4.05
N CYS A 127 -3.02 5.26 3.23
CA CYS A 127 -3.22 4.10 2.35
C CYS A 127 -3.58 2.83 3.15
N CYS A 128 -2.96 2.62 4.32
CA CYS A 128 -3.24 1.47 5.17
C CYS A 128 -4.66 1.51 5.73
N MET A 129 -5.03 2.63 6.34
CA MET A 129 -6.37 2.86 6.89
C MET A 129 -7.44 2.70 5.82
N ALA A 130 -7.17 3.19 4.63
CA ALA A 130 -8.12 3.15 3.55
C ALA A 130 -8.29 1.75 2.95
N HIS A 131 -7.23 0.94 2.90
CA HIS A 131 -7.34 -0.47 2.56
C HIS A 131 -8.17 -1.22 3.60
N LEU A 132 -7.91 -1.00 4.90
CA LEU A 132 -8.70 -1.55 5.99
C LEU A 132 -10.17 -1.13 5.89
N LEU A 133 -10.45 0.11 5.51
CA LEU A 133 -11.82 0.60 5.32
C LEU A 133 -12.52 -0.15 4.18
N HIS A 134 -11.87 -0.29 3.03
CA HIS A 134 -12.41 -1.05 1.92
C HIS A 134 -12.66 -2.52 2.31
N LYS A 135 -11.69 -3.13 3.00
CA LYS A 135 -11.79 -4.51 3.46
C LYS A 135 -12.91 -4.70 4.47
N SER A 136 -13.09 -3.76 5.40
CA SER A 136 -14.17 -3.77 6.40
C SER A 136 -15.54 -3.67 5.73
N ARG A 137 -15.68 -2.84 4.69
CA ARG A 137 -16.92 -2.78 3.87
C ARG A 137 -17.19 -4.10 3.15
N TYR A 138 -16.16 -4.68 2.53
CA TYR A 138 -16.29 -5.99 1.87
C TYR A 138 -16.75 -7.07 2.86
N VAL A 139 -16.15 -7.13 4.05
CA VAL A 139 -16.58 -8.09 5.08
C VAL A 139 -18.03 -7.83 5.50
N ALA A 140 -18.41 -6.57 5.77
CA ALA A 140 -19.78 -6.22 6.15
C ALA A 140 -20.82 -6.69 5.11
N SER A 141 -20.53 -6.50 3.82
CA SER A 141 -21.42 -6.90 2.72
C SER A 141 -21.44 -8.41 2.45
N ASN A 142 -20.35 -9.12 2.72
CA ASN A 142 -20.19 -10.52 2.29
C ASN A 142 -20.20 -11.53 3.45
N ARG A 143 -20.15 -11.11 4.72
CA ARG A 143 -20.06 -11.98 5.91
C ARG A 143 -21.17 -13.03 6.08
N ARG A 144 -22.32 -12.84 5.44
CA ARG A 144 -23.45 -13.80 5.44
C ARG A 144 -23.46 -14.73 4.22
N SER A 145 -22.57 -14.52 3.25
CA SER A 145 -22.50 -15.31 2.04
C SER A 145 -21.82 -16.66 2.29
N ILE A 146 -22.38 -17.73 1.74
CA ILE A 146 -21.77 -19.07 1.76
C ILE A 146 -20.41 -19.13 1.04
N PHE A 147 -20.13 -18.19 0.12
CA PHE A 147 -18.87 -18.10 -0.60
C PHE A 147 -17.83 -17.22 0.12
N PHE A 148 -18.15 -16.73 1.31
CA PHE A 148 -17.24 -15.89 2.09
C PHE A 148 -16.05 -16.71 2.60
N ARG A 149 -14.86 -16.42 2.05
CA ARG A 149 -13.61 -17.07 2.45
C ARG A 149 -13.10 -16.49 3.77
N THR A 150 -13.72 -16.86 4.88
CA THR A 150 -13.46 -16.28 6.20
C THR A 150 -11.98 -16.28 6.59
N SER A 151 -11.30 -17.42 6.50
CA SER A 151 -9.90 -17.54 6.91
C SER A 151 -8.95 -16.67 6.08
N HIS A 152 -9.23 -16.50 4.78
CA HIS A 152 -8.43 -15.64 3.92
C HIS A 152 -8.60 -14.16 4.27
N ASN A 153 -9.85 -13.73 4.50
CA ASN A 153 -10.15 -12.35 4.88
C ASN A 153 -9.58 -12.01 6.26
N LEU A 154 -9.66 -12.95 7.21
CA LEU A 154 -9.06 -12.81 8.53
C LEU A 154 -7.54 -12.61 8.42
N ALA A 155 -6.83 -13.49 7.70
CA ALA A 155 -5.38 -13.37 7.54
C ALA A 155 -4.94 -12.07 6.85
N GLU A 156 -5.75 -11.53 5.94
CA GLU A 156 -5.49 -10.23 5.33
C GLU A 156 -5.72 -9.08 6.32
N LEU A 157 -6.81 -9.10 7.08
CA LEU A 157 -7.10 -8.09 8.10
C LEU A 157 -6.04 -8.08 9.20
N GLU A 158 -5.58 -9.25 9.67
CA GLU A 158 -4.51 -9.38 10.67
C GLU A 158 -3.20 -8.78 10.17
N ALA A 159 -2.84 -9.03 8.91
CA ALA A 159 -1.63 -8.47 8.33
C ALA A 159 -1.70 -6.93 8.28
N TYR A 160 -2.83 -6.38 7.83
CA TYR A 160 -3.01 -4.92 7.76
C TYR A 160 -3.15 -4.27 9.14
N LEU A 161 -3.71 -4.97 10.13
CA LEU A 161 -3.70 -4.51 11.53
C LEU A 161 -2.27 -4.44 12.06
N ALA A 162 -1.46 -5.47 11.82
CA ALA A 162 -0.05 -5.47 12.20
C ALA A 162 0.67 -4.28 11.54
N ALA A 163 0.47 -4.05 10.25
CA ALA A 163 1.04 -2.90 9.55
C ALA A 163 0.58 -1.56 10.13
N LEU A 164 -0.72 -1.39 10.42
CA LEU A 164 -1.26 -0.17 11.03
C LEU A 164 -0.66 0.10 12.42
N THR A 165 -0.46 -0.96 13.21
CA THR A 165 0.18 -0.88 14.53
C THR A 165 1.62 -0.39 14.42
N GLN A 166 2.39 -0.94 13.47
CA GLN A 166 3.76 -0.50 13.23
C GLN A 166 3.82 0.93 12.66
N LEU A 167 2.86 1.33 11.83
CA LEU A 167 2.74 2.71 11.34
C LEU A 167 2.46 3.69 12.48
N ARG A 168 1.63 3.31 13.46
CA ARG A 168 1.42 4.11 14.67
C ARG A 168 2.69 4.24 15.50
N ALA A 169 3.46 3.17 15.65
CA ALA A 169 4.77 3.25 16.30
C ALA A 169 5.71 4.21 15.55
N LEU A 170 5.81 4.11 14.22
CA LEU A 170 6.61 5.03 13.39
C LEU A 170 6.15 6.48 13.54
N THR A 171 4.85 6.74 13.57
CA THR A 171 4.29 8.07 13.81
C THR A 171 4.63 8.58 15.20
N TYR A 172 4.60 7.73 16.23
CA TYR A 172 5.03 8.11 17.58
C TYR A 172 6.52 8.49 17.61
N TYR A 173 7.39 7.70 16.97
CA TYR A 173 8.81 8.03 16.84
C TYR A 173 9.01 9.36 16.11
N ALA A 174 8.33 9.56 14.97
CA ALA A 174 8.36 10.82 14.23
C ALA A 174 7.96 12.02 15.11
N GLN A 175 6.96 11.88 15.98
CA GLN A 175 6.57 12.94 16.91
C GLN A 175 7.61 13.21 17.99
N ARG A 176 8.23 12.16 18.55
CA ARG A 176 9.34 12.33 19.51
C ARG A 176 10.53 13.04 18.87
N LEU A 177 10.87 12.70 17.63
CA LEU A 177 11.90 13.39 16.86
C LEU A 177 11.58 14.87 16.72
N LEU A 178 10.34 15.21 16.34
CA LEU A 178 9.90 16.61 16.18
C LEU A 178 9.91 17.39 17.48
N ALA A 179 9.52 16.80 18.60
CA ALA A 179 9.50 17.47 19.90
C ALA A 179 10.91 17.75 20.45
N THR A 180 11.89 16.96 20.01
CA THR A 180 13.27 17.03 20.52
C THR A 180 14.16 17.92 19.63
N ASN A 181 13.85 18.06 18.35
CA ASN A 181 14.62 18.87 17.41
C ASN A 181 14.14 20.33 17.38
N ARG A 182 15.06 21.26 17.06
CA ARG A 182 14.68 22.64 16.74
C ARG A 182 13.77 22.67 15.51
N PRO A 183 12.83 23.63 15.41
CA PRO A 183 11.99 23.79 14.22
C PRO A 183 12.86 23.90 12.96
N GLY A 184 12.60 23.05 11.94
CA GLY A 184 13.37 23.01 10.69
C GLY A 184 14.70 22.23 10.73
N GLY A 185 15.14 21.78 11.91
CA GLY A 185 16.28 20.88 12.04
C GLY A 185 15.88 19.44 11.76
N LEU A 186 16.45 18.83 10.70
CA LEU A 186 16.29 17.39 10.42
C LEU A 186 17.23 16.51 11.25
N PHE A 187 18.30 17.10 11.79
CA PHE A 187 19.38 16.40 12.48
C PHE A 187 19.50 16.91 13.92
N PHE A 188 19.83 16.01 14.83
CA PHE A 188 20.05 16.33 16.23
C PHE A 188 21.31 17.19 16.39
N GLU A 189 21.12 18.44 16.80
CA GLU A 189 22.19 19.30 17.28
C GLU A 189 22.45 18.98 18.77
N GLY A 190 23.12 17.87 19.03
CA GLY A 190 23.62 17.51 20.36
C GLY A 190 22.92 16.31 21.02
N ASP A 191 23.76 15.52 21.70
CA ASP A 191 23.51 14.38 22.59
C ASP A 191 23.39 12.99 21.94
N GLU A 192 24.51 12.24 21.98
CA GLU A 192 24.63 10.86 21.48
C GLU A 192 23.68 9.87 22.20
N GLY A 193 23.26 10.17 23.44
CA GLY A 193 22.42 9.29 24.27
C GLY A 193 20.97 9.16 23.80
N LEU A 194 20.35 10.26 23.33
CA LEU A 194 19.01 10.25 22.74
C LEU A 194 18.97 9.43 21.44
N THR A 195 20.11 9.41 20.74
CA THR A 195 20.29 8.68 19.49
C THR A 195 20.35 7.17 19.73
N SER A 196 21.02 6.70 20.78
CA SER A 196 21.18 5.25 21.03
C SER A 196 19.90 4.57 21.52
N ASP A 197 19.16 5.19 22.45
CA ASP A 197 17.91 4.61 22.97
C ASP A 197 16.81 4.63 21.91
N PHE A 198 16.72 5.72 21.13
CA PHE A 198 15.82 5.80 19.98
C PHE A 198 16.13 4.73 18.92
N LEU A 199 17.41 4.55 18.57
CA LEU A 199 17.83 3.53 17.60
C LEU A 199 17.55 2.12 18.13
N ARG A 200 17.79 1.86 19.42
CA ARG A 200 17.49 0.58 20.05
C ARG A 200 16.00 0.26 19.97
N GLU A 201 15.14 1.21 20.30
CA GLU A 201 13.69 1.09 20.19
C GLU A 201 13.24 0.89 18.73
N TYR A 202 13.79 1.65 17.78
CA TYR A 202 13.48 1.51 16.35
C TYR A 202 13.89 0.15 15.76
N VAL A 203 15.00 -0.44 16.21
CA VAL A 203 15.44 -1.77 15.77
C VAL A 203 14.44 -2.85 16.16
N THR A 204 13.74 -2.71 17.29
CA THR A 204 12.69 -3.66 17.72
C THR A 204 11.40 -3.58 16.88
N LEU A 205 11.23 -2.54 16.07
CA LEU A 205 10.05 -2.35 15.22
C LEU A 205 9.96 -3.46 14.16
N HIS A 206 8.84 -4.18 14.15
CA HIS A 206 8.63 -5.34 13.30
C HIS A 206 8.40 -4.93 11.83
N LYS A 207 9.47 -4.87 11.04
CA LYS A 207 9.44 -4.41 9.64
C LYS A 207 8.79 -5.43 8.69
N GLY A 208 8.72 -6.70 9.10
CA GLY A 208 8.17 -7.80 8.29
C GLY A 208 6.71 -7.62 7.89
N CYS A 209 5.92 -6.82 8.64
CA CYS A 209 4.51 -6.58 8.31
C CYS A 209 4.32 -5.84 6.98
N PHE A 210 5.32 -5.10 6.50
CA PHE A 210 5.21 -4.31 5.27
C PHE A 210 5.46 -5.13 3.99
N TYR A 211 6.15 -6.27 4.09
CA TYR A 211 6.65 -7.03 2.93
C TYR A 211 5.81 -8.28 2.60
N GLY A 212 4.73 -8.54 3.34
CA GLY A 212 3.85 -9.72 3.19
C GLY A 212 2.52 -9.42 2.48
N ARG A 213 1.39 -9.76 3.11
CA ARG A 213 0.05 -9.48 2.52
C ARG A 213 -0.24 -7.99 2.35
N CYS A 214 0.54 -7.13 2.99
CA CYS A 214 0.46 -5.67 2.90
C CYS A 214 1.25 -5.07 1.72
N LEU A 215 1.75 -5.88 0.76
CA LEU A 215 2.42 -5.43 -0.47
C LEU A 215 1.55 -4.44 -1.27
N GLY A 216 1.58 -3.18 -0.86
CA GLY A 216 0.67 -2.14 -1.32
C GLY A 216 1.11 -0.71 -1.02
N PHE A 217 2.17 -0.49 -0.23
CA PHE A 217 2.76 0.83 0.02
C PHE A 217 3.86 1.20 -0.99
N GLN A 218 3.78 0.71 -2.23
CA GLN A 218 4.58 1.30 -3.29
C GLN A 218 4.06 2.73 -3.47
N ALA A 219 4.78 3.72 -2.95
CA ALA A 219 4.50 5.12 -3.16
C ALA A 219 4.50 5.37 -4.68
N PHE A 220 3.32 5.48 -5.28
CA PHE A 220 3.20 6.02 -6.62
C PHE A 220 3.09 7.53 -6.47
N SER A 221 4.24 8.21 -6.40
CA SER A 221 4.28 9.66 -6.61
C SER A 221 3.97 9.93 -8.08
N PRO A 222 2.91 10.68 -8.43
CA PRO A 222 2.64 11.10 -9.81
C PRO A 222 3.73 12.02 -10.38
N LEU A 223 4.62 12.55 -9.52
CA LEU A 223 5.69 13.47 -9.90
C LEU A 223 6.96 12.78 -10.42
N LEU A 224 7.01 11.44 -10.46
CA LEU A 224 8.14 10.67 -11.00
C LEU A 224 7.72 9.80 -12.19
N THR A 225 6.86 10.31 -13.06
CA THR A 225 6.77 9.75 -14.41
C THR A 225 8.00 10.20 -15.20
N PRO A 226 8.89 9.30 -15.64
CA PRO A 226 9.91 9.66 -16.62
C PRO A 226 9.19 9.86 -17.95
N ASN A 227 8.71 11.07 -18.20
CA ASN A 227 8.25 11.45 -19.51
C ASN A 227 9.49 11.61 -20.41
N HIS A 228 9.51 10.78 -21.45
CA HIS A 228 10.24 10.96 -22.70
C HIS A 228 11.76 11.25 -22.63
N ALA A 229 12.54 10.19 -22.65
CA ALA A 229 13.84 10.18 -23.34
C ALA A 229 13.93 8.91 -24.22
N HIS A 230 13.35 9.01 -25.42
CA HIS A 230 13.62 8.18 -26.60
C HIS A 230 13.57 9.17 -27.76
N GLY A 231 14.63 9.41 -28.52
CA GLY A 231 15.98 8.90 -28.43
C GLY A 231 16.86 9.65 -29.42
N ASP A 232 18.16 9.53 -29.24
CA ASP A 232 19.11 9.72 -30.34
C ASP A 232 20.08 8.55 -30.29
N THR A 233 19.82 7.61 -31.20
CA THR A 233 20.70 6.51 -31.56
C THR A 233 22.00 7.07 -32.14
N ALA A 234 23.09 6.88 -31.40
CA ALA A 234 24.44 7.04 -31.90
C ALA A 234 24.70 6.05 -33.04
N HIS A 235 24.92 6.55 -34.25
CA HIS A 235 25.51 5.79 -35.35
C HIS A 235 27.03 5.97 -35.35
N LEU A 236 27.75 4.91 -35.00
CA LEU A 236 29.18 4.76 -35.25
C LEU A 236 29.44 4.73 -36.77
N GLY A 237 30.37 5.56 -37.24
CA GLY A 237 30.84 5.58 -38.62
C GLY A 237 32.26 6.10 -38.72
N THR A 238 33.22 5.18 -38.71
CA THR A 238 34.67 5.33 -38.88
C THR A 238 35.04 6.11 -40.15
N LYS A 239 35.99 7.06 -40.08
CA LYS A 239 37.13 7.23 -41.03
C LYS A 239 37.99 8.48 -40.77
N ARG A 240 39.30 8.22 -40.62
CA ARG A 240 40.48 8.92 -41.19
C ARG A 240 40.79 10.37 -40.78
N GLU A 241 41.80 10.49 -39.90
CA GLU A 241 43.14 11.02 -40.23
C GLU A 241 43.25 12.16 -41.26
N ALA A 242 43.63 13.36 -40.80
CA ALA A 242 44.79 14.11 -41.35
C ALA A 242 45.03 15.43 -40.59
N ALA A 243 46.32 15.68 -40.35
CA ALA A 243 46.93 16.87 -39.79
C ALA A 243 46.59 18.20 -40.49
N ARG A 244 46.65 19.33 -39.75
CA ARG A 244 47.59 20.46 -39.98
C ARG A 244 47.34 21.68 -39.06
N ARG A 245 48.42 22.02 -38.33
CA ARG A 245 48.99 23.35 -37.94
C ARG A 245 48.18 24.35 -37.09
N PRO A 246 48.85 24.99 -36.10
CA PRO A 246 48.38 26.24 -35.50
C PRO A 246 48.90 27.44 -36.30
N SER A 247 48.08 28.48 -36.43
CA SER A 247 48.53 29.80 -36.88
C SER A 247 48.09 30.87 -35.89
N ASN A 248 49.10 31.45 -35.26
CA ASN A 248 49.11 32.71 -34.53
C ASN A 248 48.63 33.87 -35.43
N SER A 249 47.91 34.85 -34.85
CA SER A 249 47.80 36.28 -35.22
C SER A 249 46.84 36.93 -34.19
N GLN A 250 47.30 37.66 -33.17
CA GLN A 250 47.61 39.11 -33.11
C GLN A 250 46.47 40.09 -33.46
N GLU A 251 46.40 41.14 -32.61
CA GLU A 251 45.67 42.43 -32.68
C GLU A 251 44.14 42.39 -32.54
N LYS A 252 43.50 43.14 -31.63
CA LYS A 252 43.82 44.42 -30.99
C LYS A 252 43.46 44.45 -29.50
#